data_AF-A0A329R6Z8-F1
#
_entry.id   AF-A0A329R6Z8-F1
#
_cell.length_a   1.000
_cell.length_b   1.000
_cell.length_c   1.000
_cell.angle_alpha   90.00
_cell.angle_beta   90.00
_cell.angle_gamma   90.00
#
_symmetry.space_group_name_H-M   'P 1'
#
loop_
_entity.id
_entity.type
_entity.pdbx_description
1 polymer ?
#
loop_
_entity_poly.entity_id
_entity_poly.type
_entity_poly.pdbx_seq_one_letter_code
_entity_poly.pdbx_strand_id
1 'polypeptide(L)'
;MEYKGYNLYRQRTVEKSGTSNFICAQYRGGCKVRLIVRDDTVKARIGHTCDKDVKQAPTLTDVRAEMRAYLQEACLANLSHLPSLIWERVMASLREAHP
;
A
#
# COMPACT_ATOMS: atom_id res chain seq x y z
N MET A 1 -0.32 16.86 0.65
CA MET A 1 0.45 18.01 0.15
C MET A 1 0.27 18.05 -1.34
N GLU A 2 -0.09 19.20 -1.89
CA GLU A 2 -0.09 19.40 -3.34
C GLU A 2 1.29 19.92 -3.77
N TYR A 3 1.83 19.40 -4.87
CA TYR A 3 3.06 19.91 -5.47
C TYR A 3 3.00 19.72 -6.99
N LYS A 4 3.13 20.82 -7.73
CA LYS A 4 3.06 20.84 -9.21
C LYS A 4 1.83 20.12 -9.78
N GLY A 5 0.67 20.30 -9.15
CA GLY A 5 -0.60 19.67 -9.58
C GLY A 5 -0.78 18.20 -9.17
N TYR A 6 0.15 17.62 -8.40
CA TYR A 6 0.00 16.27 -7.87
C TYR A 6 -0.33 16.26 -6.39
N ASN A 7 -1.20 15.32 -6.01
CA ASN A 7 -1.45 14.99 -4.61
C ASN A 7 -0.40 14.01 -4.10
N LEU A 8 0.26 14.38 -3.01
CA LEU A 8 1.22 13.53 -2.30
C LEU A 8 0.83 13.32 -0.83
N TYR A 9 1.04 12.10 -0.35
CA TYR A 9 0.89 11.71 1.05
C TYR A 9 2.24 11.68 1.75
N ARG A 10 2.26 12.09 3.02
CA ARG A 10 3.45 12.00 3.87
C ARG A 10 3.69 10.54 4.22
N GLN A 11 4.82 9.99 3.79
CA GLN A 11 5.19 8.61 4.08
C GLN A 11 5.91 8.50 5.44
N ARG A 12 6.86 9.40 5.70
CA ARG A 12 7.61 9.44 6.96
C ARG A 12 8.25 10.79 7.19
N THR A 13 8.50 11.12 8.44
CA THR A 13 9.33 12.26 8.85
C THR A 13 10.52 11.74 9.64
N VAL A 14 11.71 12.26 9.33
CA VAL A 14 12.94 11.97 10.06
C VAL A 14 13.26 13.21 10.89
N GLU A 15 12.93 13.15 12.18
CA GLU A 15 13.05 14.28 13.11
C GLU A 15 14.48 14.81 13.20
N LYS A 16 15.47 13.90 13.33
CA LYS A 16 16.90 14.23 13.43
C LYS A 16 17.42 15.12 12.30
N SER A 17 16.84 15.01 11.09
CA SER A 17 17.24 15.81 9.94
C SER A 17 16.17 16.78 9.45
N GLY A 18 15.06 16.93 10.18
CA GLY A 18 13.90 17.74 9.78
C GLY A 18 13.29 17.33 8.43
N THR A 19 13.54 16.09 7.97
CA THR A 19 13.26 15.70 6.59
C THR A 19 11.96 14.93 6.50
N SER A 20 11.00 15.46 5.75
CA SER A 20 9.74 14.79 5.44
C SER A 20 9.77 14.19 4.04
N ASN A 21 9.46 12.89 3.95
CA ASN A 21 9.36 12.17 2.68
C ASN A 21 7.89 12.01 2.31
N PHE A 22 7.57 12.32 1.06
CA PHE A 22 6.24 12.23 0.49
C PHE A 22 6.25 11.32 -0.74
N ILE A 23 5.13 10.64 -0.95
CA ILE A 23 4.88 9.72 -2.07
C ILE A 23 3.62 10.15 -2.80
N CYS A 24 3.55 9.86 -4.11
CA CYS A 24 2.36 10.18 -4.93
C CYS A 24 1.12 9.45 -4.39
N ALA A 25 -0.06 10.06 -4.52
CA ALA A 25 -1.31 9.38 -4.24
C ALA A 25 -1.52 8.12 -5.10
N GLN A 26 -1.04 8.14 -6.34
CA GLN A 26 -1.02 7.00 -7.26
C GLN A 26 0.18 6.06 -7.02
N TYR A 27 0.85 6.13 -5.86
CA TYR A 27 1.96 5.22 -5.53
C TYR A 27 1.53 3.75 -5.59
N ARG A 28 0.32 3.46 -5.09
CA ARG A 28 -0.27 2.13 -5.26
C ARG A 28 -0.44 1.84 -6.75
N GLY A 29 -1.07 2.69 -7.55
CA GLY A 29 -1.15 2.52 -9.02
C GLY A 29 0.18 2.45 -9.81
N GLY A 30 1.35 2.38 -9.15
CA GLY A 30 2.65 2.15 -9.77
C GLY A 30 3.53 3.40 -9.84
N CYS A 31 3.04 4.55 -9.36
CA CYS A 31 3.80 5.80 -9.45
C CYS A 31 5.01 5.80 -8.50
N LYS A 32 6.21 5.92 -9.07
CA LYS A 32 7.47 5.84 -8.30
C LYS A 32 7.97 7.18 -7.75
N VAL A 33 7.16 8.24 -7.83
CA VAL A 33 7.57 9.56 -7.34
C VAL A 33 7.92 9.52 -5.87
N ARG A 34 9.01 10.22 -5.53
CA ARG A 34 9.36 10.54 -4.15
C ARG A 34 9.80 11.99 -4.05
N LEU A 35 9.19 12.69 -3.11
CA LEU A 35 9.45 14.08 -2.83
C LEU A 35 10.03 14.19 -1.42
N ILE A 36 11.15 14.88 -1.31
CA ILE A 36 11.84 15.11 -0.05
C ILE A 36 11.71 16.59 0.26
N VAL A 37 11.08 16.90 1.38
CA VAL A 37 10.95 18.25 1.91
C VAL A 37 11.86 18.35 3.12
N ARG A 38 12.75 19.32 3.12
CA ARG A 38 13.59 19.67 4.26
C ARG A 38 13.60 21.18 4.38
N ASP A 39 13.20 21.67 5.53
CA ASP A 39 12.93 23.09 5.76
C ASP A 39 11.96 23.58 4.67
N ASP A 40 12.33 24.56 3.85
CA ASP A 40 11.54 25.05 2.70
C ASP A 40 11.98 24.49 1.35
N THR A 41 12.97 23.60 1.33
CA THR A 41 13.50 23.03 0.09
C THR A 41 12.76 21.75 -0.27
N VAL A 42 12.16 21.75 -1.46
CA VAL A 42 11.48 20.59 -2.03
C VAL A 42 12.33 19.97 -3.15
N LYS A 43 12.74 18.71 -2.97
CA LYS A 43 13.47 17.94 -3.99
C LYS A 43 12.66 16.72 -4.44
N ALA A 44 12.27 16.70 -5.71
CA ALA A 44 11.75 15.49 -6.36
C ALA A 44 12.93 14.62 -6.81
N ARG A 45 13.01 13.37 -6.32
CA ARG A 45 14.09 12.44 -6.73
C ARG A 45 13.79 11.73 -8.05
N ILE A 46 12.52 11.52 -8.37
CA ILE A 46 12.04 10.79 -9.55
C ILE A 46 10.83 11.57 -10.06
N GLY A 47 10.70 11.74 -11.39
CA GLY A 47 9.53 12.38 -12.01
C GLY A 47 8.27 11.53 -11.86
N HIS A 48 7.10 12.16 -11.98
CA HIS A 48 5.83 11.45 -11.96
C HIS A 48 5.77 10.44 -13.13
N THR A 49 5.36 9.22 -12.82
CA THR A 49 5.16 8.14 -13.81
C THR A 49 3.69 7.92 -14.11
N CYS A 50 2.80 8.64 -13.41
CA CYS A 50 1.36 8.61 -13.56
C CYS A 50 0.82 9.56 -14.66
N ASP A 51 1.68 10.36 -15.30
CA ASP A 51 1.29 11.26 -16.41
C ASP A 51 1.21 10.56 -17.75
N LYS A 52 1.92 9.44 -17.87
CA LYS A 52 1.86 8.61 -19.06
C LYS A 52 0.55 7.83 -18.97
N ASP A 53 -0.31 8.01 -19.97
CA ASP A 53 -1.59 7.34 -20.15
C ASP A 53 -1.61 5.99 -19.44
N VAL A 54 -2.54 5.87 -18.51
CA VAL A 54 -2.71 4.73 -17.61
C VAL A 54 -2.88 3.48 -18.45
N LYS A 55 -1.75 2.84 -18.81
CA LYS A 55 -1.71 1.41 -19.09
C LYS A 55 -2.19 0.80 -17.79
N GLN A 56 -3.46 0.43 -17.80
CA GLN A 56 -4.21 -0.30 -16.78
C GLN A 56 -3.25 -0.84 -15.73
N ALA A 57 -3.09 -0.07 -14.65
CA ALA A 57 -2.18 -0.45 -13.59
C ALA A 57 -2.55 -1.89 -13.21
N PRO A 58 -1.58 -2.82 -13.11
CA PRO A 58 -1.90 -4.20 -12.77
C PRO A 58 -2.79 -4.15 -11.54
N THR A 59 -3.95 -4.82 -11.62
CA THR A 59 -4.96 -4.83 -10.56
C THR A 59 -4.23 -5.11 -9.27
N LEU A 60 -4.06 -4.07 -8.46
CA LEU A 60 -3.15 -4.16 -7.34
C LEU A 60 -3.93 -4.83 -6.24
N THR A 61 -3.80 -6.16 -6.19
CA THR A 61 -4.43 -6.97 -5.18
C THR A 61 -3.89 -6.50 -3.83
N ASP A 62 -4.73 -5.80 -3.07
CA ASP A 62 -4.40 -5.48 -1.69
C ASP A 62 -4.47 -6.79 -0.90
N VAL A 63 -3.32 -7.45 -0.79
CA VAL A 63 -3.16 -8.76 -0.14
C VAL A 63 -3.73 -8.76 1.27
N ARG A 64 -3.76 -7.59 1.95
CA ARG A 64 -4.39 -7.46 3.27
C ARG A 64 -5.92 -7.50 3.19
N ALA A 65 -6.49 -6.89 2.17
CA ALA A 65 -7.94 -6.92 1.94
C ALA A 65 -8.39 -8.34 1.58
N GLU A 66 -7.62 -9.02 0.73
CA GLU A 66 -7.86 -10.42 0.35
C GLU A 66 -7.76 -11.37 1.55
N MET A 67 -6.67 -11.28 2.33
CA MET A 67 -6.51 -12.06 3.56
C MET A 67 -7.65 -11.82 4.56
N ARG A 68 -8.11 -10.56 4.67
CA ARG A 68 -9.24 -10.21 5.53
C ARG A 68 -10.52 -10.88 5.05
N ALA A 69 -10.79 -10.86 3.74
CA ALA A 69 -11.98 -11.49 3.17
C ALA A 69 -12.00 -12.99 3.47
N TYR A 70 -10.89 -13.69 3.22
CA TYR A 70 -10.77 -15.13 3.52
C TYR A 70 -10.99 -15.45 5.00
N LEU A 71 -10.40 -14.69 5.91
CA LEU A 71 -10.60 -14.89 7.35
C LEU A 71 -12.04 -14.59 7.77
N GLN A 72 -12.66 -13.53 7.24
CA GLN A 72 -14.04 -13.18 7.57
C GLN A 72 -15.00 -14.27 7.11
N GLU A 73 -14.86 -14.74 5.88
CA GLU A 73 -15.66 -15.84 5.33
C GLU A 73 -15.50 -17.12 6.17
N ALA A 74 -14.25 -17.50 6.50
CA ALA A 74 -13.97 -18.68 7.29
C ALA A 74 -14.52 -18.59 8.73
N CYS A 75 -14.44 -17.41 9.36
CA CYS A 75 -15.04 -17.15 10.67
C CYS A 75 -16.57 -17.24 10.63
N LEU A 76 -17.21 -16.64 9.62
CA LEU A 76 -18.66 -16.68 9.46
C LEU A 76 -19.17 -18.10 9.22
N ALA A 77 -18.42 -18.92 8.47
CA ALA A 77 -18.75 -20.31 8.22
C ALA A 77 -18.51 -21.22 9.44
N ASN A 78 -17.66 -20.82 10.40
CA ASN A 78 -17.23 -21.67 11.52
C ASN A 78 -17.30 -20.93 12.88
N LEU A 79 -18.50 -20.47 13.25
CA LEU A 79 -18.72 -19.68 14.47
C LEU A 79 -18.37 -20.41 15.79
N SER A 80 -18.34 -21.75 15.78
CA SER A 80 -18.02 -22.57 16.95
C SER A 80 -16.53 -22.85 17.12
N HIS A 81 -15.70 -22.49 16.15
CA HIS A 81 -14.27 -22.77 16.19
C HIS A 81 -13.50 -21.62 16.83
N LEU A 82 -12.40 -21.99 17.50
CA LEU A 82 -11.46 -21.02 18.02
C LEU A 82 -10.84 -20.22 16.85
N PRO A 83 -10.68 -18.89 16.98
CA PRO A 83 -10.07 -18.06 15.93
C PRO A 83 -8.68 -18.53 15.49
N SER A 84 -7.90 -19.14 16.40
CA SER A 84 -6.58 -19.70 16.08
C SER A 84 -6.65 -20.86 15.07
N LEU A 85 -7.63 -21.75 15.19
CA LEU A 85 -7.81 -22.87 14.27
C LEU A 85 -8.28 -22.40 12.89
N ILE A 86 -9.12 -21.36 12.85
CA ILE A 86 -9.55 -20.72 11.61
C ILE A 86 -8.36 -20.08 10.90
N TRP A 87 -7.51 -19.38 11.64
CA TRP A 87 -6.28 -18.78 11.11
C TRP A 87 -5.34 -19.84 10.51
N GLU A 88 -5.06 -20.94 11.23
CA GLU A 88 -4.20 -22.01 10.74
C GLU A 88 -4.73 -22.62 9.45
N ARG A 89 -6.04 -22.89 9.39
CA ARG A 89 -6.69 -23.44 8.20
C ARG A 89 -6.60 -22.49 7.00
N VAL A 90 -6.94 -21.21 7.19
CA VAL A 90 -6.88 -20.21 6.10
C VAL A 90 -5.44 -20.03 5.61
N MET A 91 -4.47 -19.99 6.53
CA MET A 91 -3.05 -19.90 6.16
C MET A 91 -2.55 -21.12 5.40
N ALA A 92 -2.98 -22.33 5.78
CA ALA A 92 -2.64 -23.55 5.06
C ALA A 92 -3.19 -23.51 3.62
N SER A 93 -4.49 -23.19 3.45
CA SER A 93 -5.12 -23.10 2.14
C SER A 93 -4.49 -22.04 1.24
N LEU A 94 -4.11 -20.87 1.78
CA LEU A 94 -3.45 -19.82 1.00
C LEU A 94 -2.05 -20.22 0.55
N ARG A 95 -1.30 -20.95 1.38
CA ARG A 95 0.02 -21.48 1.00
C ARG A 95 -0.07 -22.56 -0.09
N GLU A 96 -1.13 -23.37 -0.06
CA GLU A 96 -1.38 -24.37 -1.12
C GLU A 96 -1.79 -23.70 -2.44
N ALA A 97 -2.63 -22.66 -2.37
CA ALA A 97 -3.06 -21.91 -3.56
C ALA A 97 -1.94 -21.07 -4.19
N HIS A 98 -0.93 -20.70 -3.40
CA HIS A 98 0.18 -19.83 -3.80
C HIS A 98 1.54 -20.39 -3.30
N PRO A 99 2.09 -21.43 -3.97
CA PRO A 99 3.34 -22.08 -3.58
C PRO A 99 4.58 -21.19 -3.74
#